data_AF-A0A1E5VFG1-F1
#
_entry.id   AF-A0A1E5VFG1-F1
#
_cell.length_a   1.000
_cell.length_b   1.000
_cell.length_c   1.000
_cell.angle_alpha   90.00
_cell.angle_beta   90.00
_cell.angle_gamma   90.00
#
_symmetry.space_group_name_H-M   'P 1'
#
loop_
_entity.id
_entity.type
_entity.pdbx_description
1 polymer ?
#
loop_
_entity_poly.entity_id
_entity_poly.type
_entity_poly.pdbx_seq_one_letter_code
_entity_poly.pdbx_strand_id
1 'polypeptide(L)'
;MNEDNESGLPYDITITKGHVTEHVEMRATVIPNKNWFYISRRELQFAAQKGDSLTIAYVLLSKPDKASIVLLKNPYKLQQQRDLNLALVMSTRCEELAA
;
A
#
# COMPACT_ATOMS: atom_id res chain seq x y z
N MET A 1 2.95 -13.54 -5.21
CA MET A 1 1.93 -12.81 -4.44
C MET A 1 1.92 -13.46 -3.06
N ASN A 2 1.71 -12.71 -1.97
CA ASN A 2 1.59 -13.33 -0.63
C ASN A 2 0.24 -14.05 -0.58
N GLU A 3 0.16 -15.22 -1.22
CA GLU A 3 -1.08 -15.95 -1.47
C GLU A 3 -1.52 -16.81 -0.26
N ASP A 4 -0.68 -16.97 0.76
CA ASP A 4 -0.87 -18.08 1.70
C ASP A 4 -1.31 -17.70 3.13
N ASN A 5 -1.47 -16.42 3.47
CA ASN A 5 -2.19 -15.98 4.68
C ASN A 5 -2.19 -14.45 4.79
N GLU A 6 -3.16 -13.77 4.16
CA GLU A 6 -3.54 -12.44 4.63
C GLU A 6 -4.18 -12.60 6.01
N SER A 7 -3.56 -12.02 7.04
CA SER A 7 -4.01 -12.10 8.45
C SER A 7 -5.42 -11.53 8.68
N GLY A 8 -6.06 -10.97 7.64
CA GLY A 8 -7.31 -10.22 7.69
C GLY A 8 -7.16 -8.81 8.28
N LEU A 9 -5.96 -8.46 8.75
CA LEU A 9 -5.60 -7.13 9.24
C LEU A 9 -5.34 -6.17 8.07
N PRO A 10 -5.55 -4.86 8.26
CA PRO A 10 -5.28 -3.84 7.24
C PRO A 10 -3.79 -3.42 7.17
N TYR A 11 -2.89 -4.31 7.58
CA TYR A 11 -1.43 -4.15 7.58
C TYR A 11 -0.75 -5.52 7.64
N ASP A 12 0.47 -5.63 7.12
CA ASP A 12 1.26 -6.86 7.15
C ASP A 12 2.11 -7.01 8.42
N ILE A 13 2.73 -5.92 8.89
CA ILE A 13 3.76 -5.96 9.94
C ILE A 13 3.44 -4.94 11.02
N THR A 14 3.72 -5.29 12.28
CA THR A 14 3.76 -4.34 13.40
C THR A 14 5.17 -4.25 13.93
N ILE A 15 5.66 -3.02 14.07
CA ILE A 15 6.97 -2.69 14.63
C ILE A 15 6.72 -1.88 15.90
N THR A 16 7.15 -2.41 17.04
CA THR A 16 7.02 -1.72 18.33
C THR A 16 8.40 -1.35 18.86
N LYS A 17 8.63 -0.06 19.14
CA LYS A 17 9.86 0.45 19.76
C LYS A 17 9.50 1.31 20.97
N GLY A 18 9.71 0.76 22.16
CA GLY A 18 9.28 1.40 23.41
C GLY A 18 7.75 1.54 23.44
N HIS A 19 7.26 2.78 23.57
CA HIS A 19 5.83 3.09 23.57
C HIS A 19 5.26 3.47 22.20
N VAL A 20 6.07 3.39 21.13
CA VAL A 20 5.66 3.72 19.77
C VAL A 20 5.42 2.44 18.99
N THR A 21 4.25 2.34 18.38
CA THR A 21 3.88 1.26 17.47
C THR A 21 3.65 1.82 16.07
N GLU A 22 4.32 1.23 15.08
CA GLU A 22 4.18 1.51 13.66
C GLU A 22 3.64 0.26 12.96
N HIS A 23 2.60 0.44 12.16
CA HIS A 23 2.06 -0.60 11.30
C HIS A 23 2.60 -0.39 9.88
N VAL A 24 2.97 -1.47 9.22
CA VAL A 24 3.52 -1.44 7.87
C VAL A 24 2.68 -2.30 6.95
N GLU A 25 2.20 -1.68 5.88
CA GLU A 25 1.53 -2.35 4.76
C GLU A 25 2.50 -2.46 3.58
N MET A 26 2.67 -3.65 3.00
CA MET A 26 3.63 -3.90 1.93
C MET A 26 2.98 -3.85 0.56
N ARG A 27 3.68 -3.20 -0.38
CA ARG A 27 3.29 -3.13 -1.79
C ARG A 27 4.48 -3.50 -2.66
N ALA A 28 4.57 -4.77 -3.02
CA ALA A 28 5.66 -5.28 -3.83
C ALA A 28 5.32 -5.27 -5.34
N THR A 29 6.31 -4.98 -6.17
CA THR A 29 6.22 -5.14 -7.62
C THR A 29 7.54 -5.57 -8.24
N VAL A 30 7.48 -6.24 -9.38
CA VAL A 30 8.63 -6.51 -10.26
C VAL A 30 8.68 -5.55 -11.45
N ILE A 31 7.64 -4.72 -11.64
CA ILE A 31 7.50 -3.85 -12.81
C ILE A 31 8.16 -2.50 -12.52
N PRO A 32 9.26 -2.15 -13.22
CA PRO A 32 9.89 -0.85 -13.05
C PRO A 32 8.93 0.29 -13.44
N ASN A 33 9.05 1.43 -12.77
CA ASN A 33 8.23 2.63 -13.01
C ASN A 33 6.71 2.46 -12.81
N LYS A 34 6.26 1.30 -12.30
CA LYS A 34 4.87 1.17 -11.84
C LYS A 34 4.69 2.13 -10.67
N ASN A 35 3.77 3.07 -10.81
CA ASN A 35 3.49 4.12 -9.83
C ASN A 35 2.11 3.97 -9.17
N TRP A 36 1.47 2.83 -9.37
CA TRP A 36 0.16 2.51 -8.82
C TRP A 36 0.18 1.14 -8.14
N PHE A 37 -0.71 0.97 -7.18
CA PHE A 37 -0.94 -0.29 -6.49
C PHE A 37 -2.38 -0.31 -5.97
N TYR A 38 -2.91 -1.51 -5.75
CA TYR A 38 -4.23 -1.65 -5.17
C TYR A 38 -4.20 -1.36 -3.67
N ILE A 39 -5.30 -0.80 -3.19
CA ILE A 39 -5.57 -0.63 -1.77
C ILE A 39 -7.03 -1.00 -1.52
N SER A 40 -7.25 -1.84 -0.51
CA SER A 40 -8.58 -2.22 -0.06
C SER A 40 -9.24 -1.06 0.69
N ARG A 41 -10.57 -1.14 0.84
CA ARG A 41 -11.32 -0.17 1.65
C ARG A 41 -10.88 -0.16 3.11
N ARG A 42 -10.51 -1.32 3.66
CA ARG A 42 -10.10 -1.45 5.06
C ARG A 42 -8.75 -0.79 5.32
N GLU A 43 -7.78 -1.01 4.45
CA GLU A 43 -6.46 -0.35 4.54
C GLU A 43 -6.58 1.16 4.36
N LEU A 44 -7.41 1.62 3.43
CA LEU A 44 -7.66 3.05 3.24
C LEU A 44 -8.30 3.69 4.49
N GLN A 45 -9.28 3.04 5.09
CA GLN A 45 -9.90 3.50 6.34
C GLN A 45 -8.89 3.49 7.49
N PHE A 46 -8.08 2.44 7.59
CA PHE A 46 -7.05 2.30 8.62
C PHE A 46 -5.98 3.38 8.51
N ALA A 47 -5.56 3.72 7.28
CA ALA A 47 -4.65 4.83 7.01
C ALA A 47 -5.17 6.17 7.56
N ALA A 48 -6.46 6.46 7.34
CA ALA A 48 -7.08 7.67 7.87
C ALA A 48 -7.15 7.67 9.41
N GLN A 49 -7.31 6.50 10.04
CA GLN A 49 -7.41 6.37 11.51
C GLN A 49 -6.05 6.41 12.22
N LYS A 50 -5.00 5.81 11.62
CA LYS A 50 -3.68 5.66 12.26
C LYS A 50 -2.72 6.80 11.95
N GLY A 51 -2.91 7.52 10.84
CA GLY A 51 -2.06 8.65 10.48
C GLY A 51 -0.58 8.28 10.47
N ASP A 52 0.21 8.93 11.35
CA ASP A 52 1.67 8.73 11.45
C ASP A 52 2.09 7.33 11.93
N SER A 53 1.16 6.53 12.46
CA SER A 53 1.40 5.14 12.88
C SER A 53 1.20 4.12 11.76
N LEU A 54 0.97 4.54 10.51
CA LEU A 54 0.95 3.66 9.34
C LEU A 54 1.97 4.12 8.29
N THR A 55 2.73 3.15 7.78
CA THR A 55 3.64 3.32 6.65
C THR A 55 3.31 2.31 5.56
N ILE A 56 3.26 2.76 4.31
CA ILE A 56 3.26 1.82 3.17
C ILE A 56 4.71 1.63 2.72
N ALA A 57 5.20 0.40 2.76
CA ALA A 57 6.48 0.02 2.18
C ALA A 57 6.28 -0.42 0.73
N TYR A 58 6.64 0.45 -0.22
CA TYR A 58 6.61 0.12 -1.65
C TYR A 58 7.95 -0.50 -2.07
N VAL A 59 7.92 -1.75 -2.51
CA VAL A 59 9.12 -2.57 -2.76
C VAL A 59 9.21 -2.92 -4.24
N LEU A 60 10.24 -2.43 -4.93
CA LEU A 60 10.58 -2.84 -6.28
C LEU A 60 11.64 -3.96 -6.23
N LEU A 61 11.23 -5.16 -6.62
CA LEU A 61 12.07 -6.34 -6.76
C LEU A 61 12.71 -6.33 -8.16
N SER A 62 13.88 -5.69 -8.26
CA SER A 62 14.55 -5.43 -9.54
C SER A 62 15.41 -6.60 -10.04
N LYS A 63 15.98 -7.39 -9.12
CA LYS A 63 16.79 -8.60 -9.36
C LYS A 63 16.61 -9.55 -8.17
N PRO A 64 16.95 -10.86 -8.29
CA PRO A 64 16.75 -11.85 -7.22
C PRO A 64 17.26 -11.39 -5.84
N ASP A 65 18.40 -10.69 -5.80
CA ASP A 65 19.04 -10.23 -4.56
C ASP A 65 19.05 -8.70 -4.42
N LYS A 66 18.22 -7.97 -5.19
CA LYS A 66 18.20 -6.51 -5.17
C LYS A 66 16.77 -5.96 -5.13
N ALA A 67 16.41 -5.43 -3.96
CA ALA A 67 15.20 -4.67 -3.74
C ALA A 67 15.51 -3.17 -3.59
N SER A 68 14.63 -2.32 -4.12
CA SER A 68 14.56 -0.90 -3.78
C SER A 68 13.28 -0.66 -2.99
N ILE A 69 13.38 0.07 -1.89
CA ILE A 69 12.25 0.30 -0.97
C ILE A 69 12.01 1.79 -0.86
N VAL A 70 10.75 2.20 -1.03
CA VAL A 70 10.26 3.53 -0.73
C VAL A 70 9.29 3.43 0.44
N LEU A 71 9.51 4.25 1.48
CA LEU A 71 8.64 4.32 2.64
C LEU A 71 7.70 5.52 2.52
N LEU A 72 6.41 5.23 2.38
CA LEU A 72 5.34 6.22 2.30
C LEU A 72 4.70 6.35 3.68
N LYS A 73 5.31 7.17 4.54
CA LYS A 73 4.83 7.43 5.91
C LYS A 73 3.57 8.28 5.89
N ASN A 74 2.59 7.95 6.73
CA ASN A 74 1.30 8.63 6.79
C ASN A 74 0.66 8.79 5.39
N PRO A 75 0.23 7.68 4.76
CA PRO A 75 -0.33 7.71 3.41
C PRO A 75 -1.57 8.62 3.29
N TYR A 76 -2.30 8.85 4.39
CA TYR A 76 -3.42 9.79 4.42
C TYR A 76 -2.96 11.24 4.23
N LYS A 77 -1.90 11.66 4.92
CA LYS A 77 -1.32 13.00 4.76
C LYS A 77 -0.68 13.19 3.38
N LEU A 78 0.04 12.18 2.87
CA LEU A 78 0.57 12.20 1.50
C LEU A 78 -0.55 12.37 0.47
N GLN A 79 -1.72 11.78 0.72
CA GLN A 79 -2.90 11.98 -0.12
C GLN A 79 -3.43 13.41 -0.04
N GLN A 80 -3.52 14.01 1.15
CA GLN A 80 -3.93 15.41 1.31
C GLN A 80 -2.97 16.38 0.60
N GLN A 81 -1.67 16.06 0.58
CA GLN A 81 -0.62 16.86 -0.05
C GLN A 81 -0.48 16.63 -1.57
N ARG A 82 -1.22 15.65 -2.12
CA ARG A 82 -1.15 15.21 -3.54
C ARG A 82 0.14 14.49 -3.96
N ASP A 83 0.97 14.10 -3.00
CA ASP A 83 2.14 13.25 -3.22
C ASP A 83 1.75 11.78 -3.47
N LEU A 84 0.58 11.37 -2.97
CA LEU A 84 -0.08 10.10 -3.30
C LEU A 84 -1.49 10.39 -3.83
N ASN A 85 -1.87 9.79 -4.95
CA ASN A 85 -3.18 10.03 -5.56
C ASN A 85 -4.03 8.76 -5.55
N LEU A 86 -5.31 8.90 -5.20
CA LEU A 86 -6.28 7.82 -5.29
C LEU A 86 -6.98 7.88 -6.65
N ALA A 87 -6.94 6.77 -7.39
CA ALA A 87 -7.62 6.63 -8.67
C ALA A 87 -8.69 5.54 -8.60
N LEU A 88 -9.82 5.78 -9.27
CA LEU A 88 -10.82 4.76 -9.54
C LEU A 88 -10.51 4.17 -10.92
N VAL A 89 -10.33 2.85 -10.97
CA VAL A 89 -10.09 2.11 -12.21
C VAL A 89 -11.30 1.23 -12.46
N MET A 90 -11.90 1.33 -13.65
CA MET A 90 -13.03 0.49 -14.02
C MET A 90 -12.60 -0.96 -14.14
N SER A 91 -13.48 -1.88 -13.76
CA SER A 91 -13.26 -3.30 -14.04
C SER A 91 -13.56 -3.59 -15.52
N THR A 92 -12.95 -4.63 -16.08
CA THR A 92 -13.25 -5.10 -17.44
C THR A 92 -14.74 -5.41 -17.64
N ARG A 93 -15.43 -5.89 -16.60
CA ARG A 93 -16.90 -6.08 -16.62
C ARG A 93 -17.68 -4.78 -16.79
N CYS A 94 -17.14 -3.66 -16.32
CA CYS A 94 -17.77 -2.35 -16.51
C CYS A 94 -17.53 -1.82 -17.93
N GLU A 95 -16.41 -2.19 -18.57
CA GLU A 95 -16.11 -1.82 -19.95
C GLU A 95 -17.05 -2.52 -20.93
N GLU A 96 -17.41 -3.78 -20.67
CA GLU A 96 -18.38 -4.55 -21.46
C GLU A 96 -19.80 -3.97 -21.42
N LEU A 97 -20.16 -3.21 -20.38
CA LEU A 97 -21.46 -2.51 -20.29
C LEU A 97 -21.53 -1.24 -21.16
N ALA A 98 -20.37 -0.77 -21.65
CA ALA A 98 -20.26 0.40 -22.51
C ALA A 98 -19.99 0.03 -23.99
N ALA A 99 -19.92 -1.26 -24.31
CA ALA A 99 -19.75 -1.81 -25.67
C ALA A 99 -21.11 -2.19 -26.28
#